data_AF-A0A7Y1SKT7-F1
#
_entry.id   AF-A0A7Y1SKT7-F1
#
_cell.length_a   1.000
_cell.length_b   1.000
_cell.length_c   1.000
_cell.angle_alpha   90.00
_cell.angle_beta   90.00
_cell.angle_gamma   90.00
#
_symmetry.space_group_name_H-M   'P 1'
#
loop_
_entity.id
_entity.type
_entity.pdbx_description
1 polymer ?
#
loop_
_entity_poly.entity_id
_entity_poly.type
_entity_poly.pdbx_seq_one_letter_code
_entity_poly.pdbx_strand_id
1 'polypeptide(L)'
;MHFIGLLIAVATAIWWISRAARGAQDVADMAQGLANMPRRNRFRKKAAKRGIDLIDDPREAATILLVCVARLSKYAQQNTGNISDASIEKIVGILQSYMKISGREADELLTQMRWSAQDLVQPETALLPMSNILRDSVNHAEAEDLSDMLRKVSHADGDTTPAQRAFIDKFRERTGLAV
;
A
#
# COMPACT_ATOMS: atom_id res chain seq x y z
N MET A 1 -5.40 24.73 -11.04
CA MET A 1 -6.71 24.06 -10.93
C MET A 1 -7.10 23.57 -12.31
N HIS A 2 -7.43 22.27 -12.48
CA HIS A 2 -7.87 21.57 -13.72
C HIS A 2 -7.01 20.39 -14.26
N PHE A 3 -6.37 19.56 -13.41
CA PHE A 3 -5.84 18.24 -13.89
C PHE A 3 -6.07 17.04 -12.95
N ILE A 4 -6.59 17.24 -11.73
CA ILE A 4 -6.78 16.14 -10.74
C ILE A 4 -8.06 15.31 -11.01
N GLY A 5 -9.05 15.88 -11.71
CA GLY A 5 -10.27 15.14 -12.06
C GLY A 5 -10.08 14.05 -13.12
N LEU A 6 -9.01 14.14 -13.93
CA LEU A 6 -8.80 13.19 -15.04
C LEU A 6 -8.21 11.86 -14.55
N LEU A 7 -7.40 11.86 -13.48
CA LEU A 7 -6.81 10.63 -12.93
C LEU A 7 -7.82 9.78 -12.13
N ILE A 8 -8.84 10.40 -11.52
CA ILE A 8 -9.93 9.68 -10.84
C ILE A 8 -10.87 9.00 -11.84
N ALA A 9 -11.05 9.58 -13.04
CA ALA A 9 -11.90 8.99 -14.09
C ALA A 9 -11.25 7.77 -14.76
N VAL A 10 -9.93 7.74 -14.93
CA VAL A 10 -9.22 6.59 -15.52
C VAL A 10 -9.10 5.42 -14.53
N ALA A 11 -8.93 5.70 -13.23
CA ALA A 11 -8.87 4.66 -12.20
C ALA A 11 -10.22 3.95 -11.97
N THR A 12 -11.35 4.66 -12.10
CA THR A 12 -12.69 4.07 -11.96
C THR A 12 -13.11 3.22 -13.17
N ALA A 13 -12.66 3.55 -14.39
CA ALA A 13 -12.93 2.73 -15.57
C ALA A 13 -12.25 1.34 -15.50
N ILE A 14 -11.03 1.27 -14.95
CA ILE A 14 -10.29 0.00 -14.76
C ILE A 14 -10.97 -0.88 -13.70
N TRP A 15 -11.59 -0.26 -12.70
CA TRP A 15 -12.34 -0.98 -11.65
C TRP A 15 -13.62 -1.66 -12.18
N TRP A 16 -14.33 -1.06 -13.15
CA TRP A 16 -15.49 -1.70 -13.78
C TRP A 16 -15.12 -2.82 -14.77
N ILE A 17 -14.07 -2.63 -15.58
CA ILE A 17 -13.64 -3.63 -16.58
C ILE A 17 -13.09 -4.91 -15.91
N SER A 18 -12.36 -4.76 -14.80
CA SER A 18 -11.84 -5.90 -14.01
C SER A 18 -12.92 -6.64 -13.20
N ARG A 19 -14.07 -6.00 -12.93
CA ARG A 19 -15.24 -6.64 -12.32
C ARG A 19 -16.04 -7.46 -13.34
N ALA A 20 -16.17 -7.00 -14.58
CA ALA A 20 -16.84 -7.72 -15.68
C ALA A 20 -16.09 -9.00 -16.11
N ALA A 21 -14.76 -9.01 -16.01
CA ALA A 21 -13.93 -10.18 -16.33
C ALA A 21 -14.12 -11.38 -15.37
N ARG A 22 -14.82 -11.20 -14.24
CA ARG A 22 -15.16 -12.31 -13.32
C ARG A 22 -16.46 -13.04 -13.71
N GLY A 23 -17.16 -12.57 -14.75
CA GLY A 23 -18.41 -13.17 -15.26
C GLY A 23 -18.30 -13.86 -16.62
N ALA A 24 -17.15 -13.81 -17.30
CA ALA A 24 -16.94 -14.49 -18.57
C ALA A 24 -16.16 -15.80 -18.39
N GLN A 25 -16.76 -16.74 -17.65
CA GLN A 25 -16.49 -18.16 -17.90
C GLN A 25 -17.40 -18.54 -19.05
N ASP A 26 -16.88 -18.47 -20.28
CA ASP A 26 -17.28 -19.26 -21.44
C ASP A 26 -16.71 -18.63 -22.72
N VAL A 27 -15.42 -18.83 -22.93
CA VAL A 27 -14.89 -19.05 -24.27
C VAL A 27 -14.01 -20.28 -24.16
N ALA A 28 -14.68 -21.43 -24.21
CA ALA A 28 -14.05 -22.70 -24.46
C ALA A 28 -13.60 -22.74 -25.92
N ASP A 29 -12.51 -23.48 -26.11
CA ASP A 29 -11.94 -23.96 -27.36
C ASP A 29 -10.96 -23.07 -28.13
N MET A 30 -9.96 -23.77 -28.65
CA MET A 30 -8.84 -23.33 -29.50
C MET A 30 -7.56 -22.89 -28.79
N ALA A 31 -6.81 -23.87 -28.28
CA ALA A 31 -5.50 -24.23 -28.85
C ALA A 31 -4.90 -25.41 -28.05
N GLN A 32 -5.18 -26.62 -28.52
CA GLN A 32 -4.36 -27.78 -28.20
C GLN A 32 -2.94 -27.55 -28.76
N GLY A 33 -1.91 -27.73 -27.93
CA GLY A 33 -0.56 -27.91 -28.43
C GLY A 33 0.47 -26.83 -28.07
N LEU A 34 0.60 -26.46 -26.79
CA LEU A 34 1.88 -25.95 -26.26
C LEU A 34 2.17 -26.52 -24.87
N ALA A 35 2.95 -27.59 -24.88
CA ALA A 35 4.07 -27.91 -23.98
C ALA A 35 3.91 -27.60 -22.47
N ASN A 36 3.73 -28.68 -21.70
CA ASN A 36 4.31 -28.96 -20.38
C ASN A 36 4.85 -27.78 -19.52
N MET A 37 4.08 -27.48 -18.47
CA MET A 37 4.45 -26.83 -17.19
C MET A 37 4.67 -25.30 -17.20
N PRO A 38 3.75 -24.50 -16.58
CA PRO A 38 3.88 -24.19 -15.15
C PRO A 38 2.53 -23.93 -14.40
N ARG A 39 1.42 -24.59 -14.80
CA ARG A 39 0.10 -24.35 -14.15
C ARG A 39 0.14 -24.60 -12.64
N ARG A 40 0.82 -25.65 -12.16
CA ARG A 40 0.82 -26.02 -10.73
C ARG A 40 1.45 -24.96 -9.81
N ASN A 41 2.43 -24.19 -10.30
CA ASN A 41 3.05 -23.11 -9.53
C ASN A 41 2.23 -21.81 -9.57
N ARG A 42 1.50 -21.52 -10.65
CA ARG A 42 0.61 -20.34 -10.72
C ARG A 42 -0.63 -20.51 -9.83
N PHE A 43 -1.19 -21.71 -9.73
CA PHE A 43 -2.30 -21.98 -8.80
C PHE A 43 -1.86 -21.98 -7.33
N ARG A 44 -0.67 -22.52 -6.98
CA ARG A 44 -0.10 -22.35 -5.62
C ARG A 44 0.16 -20.88 -5.28
N LYS A 45 0.70 -20.09 -6.22
CA LYS A 45 0.92 -18.65 -6.02
C LYS A 45 -0.37 -17.85 -5.83
N LYS A 46 -1.50 -18.26 -6.42
CA LYS A 46 -2.80 -17.59 -6.24
C LYS A 46 -3.54 -18.05 -4.98
N ALA A 47 -3.42 -19.32 -4.59
CA ALA A 47 -4.06 -19.87 -3.39
C ALA A 47 -3.31 -19.57 -2.07
N ALA A 48 -2.08 -19.05 -2.15
CA ALA A 48 -1.23 -18.75 -0.99
C ALA A 48 -1.06 -17.25 -0.65
N LYS A 49 -1.70 -16.34 -1.41
CA LYS A 49 -1.64 -14.91 -1.10
C LYS A 49 -2.45 -14.63 0.17
N ARG A 50 -1.79 -14.10 1.21
CA ARG A 50 -2.41 -13.65 2.46
C ARG A 50 -1.82 -12.31 2.87
N GLY A 51 -2.57 -11.53 3.65
CA GLY A 51 -2.14 -10.22 4.13
C GLY A 51 -1.78 -9.28 2.99
N ILE A 52 -0.59 -8.68 3.06
CA ILE A 52 -0.12 -7.66 2.10
C ILE A 52 0.07 -8.17 0.66
N ASP A 53 0.11 -9.48 0.42
CA ASP A 53 0.27 -10.05 -0.94
C ASP A 53 -0.98 -9.87 -1.83
N LEU A 54 -2.11 -9.52 -1.23
CA LEU A 54 -3.38 -9.26 -1.90
C LEU A 54 -3.53 -7.79 -2.33
N ILE A 55 -2.60 -6.94 -1.94
CA ILE A 55 -2.65 -5.51 -2.16
C ILE A 55 -2.12 -5.23 -3.55
N ASP A 56 -2.97 -4.64 -4.38
CA ASP A 56 -2.65 -4.23 -5.74
C ASP A 56 -3.01 -2.75 -6.00
N ASP A 57 -3.73 -2.08 -5.07
CA ASP A 57 -4.12 -0.67 -5.19
C ASP A 57 -3.02 0.26 -4.60
N PRO A 58 -2.60 1.32 -5.32
CA PRO A 58 -1.57 2.26 -4.84
C PRO A 58 -1.92 2.97 -3.53
N ARG A 59 -3.21 3.26 -3.27
CA ARG A 59 -3.66 3.92 -2.03
C ARG A 59 -3.55 2.96 -0.85
N GLU A 60 -3.95 1.70 -1.05
CA GLU A 60 -3.77 0.64 -0.06
C GLU A 60 -2.27 0.43 0.24
N ALA A 61 -1.42 0.38 -0.79
CA ALA A 61 0.02 0.22 -0.64
C ALA A 61 0.66 1.38 0.13
N ALA A 62 0.31 2.63 -0.20
CA ALA A 62 0.76 3.81 0.54
C ALA A 62 0.30 3.76 2.01
N THR A 63 -0.95 3.34 2.26
CA THR A 63 -1.50 3.23 3.61
C THR A 63 -0.76 2.17 4.43
N ILE A 64 -0.40 1.03 3.83
CA ILE A 64 0.43 0.01 4.49
C ILE A 64 1.80 0.57 4.86
N LEU A 65 2.44 1.36 4.00
CA LEU A 65 3.71 2.00 4.33
C LEU A 65 3.57 2.96 5.52
N LEU A 66 2.50 3.75 5.58
CA LEU A 66 2.21 4.63 6.72
C LEU A 66 2.02 3.81 8.02
N VAL A 67 1.24 2.72 7.96
CA VAL A 67 1.06 1.80 9.10
C VAL A 67 2.39 1.18 9.53
N CYS A 68 3.24 0.77 8.59
CA CYS A 68 4.53 0.18 8.89
C CYS A 68 5.46 1.18 9.58
N VAL A 69 5.49 2.44 9.15
CA VAL A 69 6.25 3.50 9.84
C VAL A 69 5.73 3.75 11.25
N ALA A 70 4.41 3.77 11.45
CA ALA A 70 3.83 3.89 12.79
C ALA A 70 4.20 2.69 13.68
N ARG A 71 4.24 1.47 13.14
CA ARG A 71 4.65 0.26 13.88
C ARG A 71 6.14 0.22 14.27
N LEU A 72 6.96 1.08 13.65
CA LEU A 72 8.37 1.24 13.99
C LEU A 72 8.62 2.34 15.04
N SER A 73 7.54 2.97 15.54
CA SER A 73 7.65 3.97 16.60
C SER A 73 8.07 3.35 17.93
N LYS A 74 8.62 4.19 18.82
CA LYS A 74 8.96 3.77 20.18
C LYS A 74 7.72 3.28 20.94
N TYR A 75 6.57 3.92 20.72
CA TYR A 75 5.30 3.50 21.30
C TYR A 75 4.95 2.08 20.86
N ALA A 76 4.99 1.79 19.55
CA ALA A 76 4.65 0.48 19.04
C ALA A 76 5.59 -0.63 19.55
N GLN A 77 6.89 -0.34 19.70
CA GLN A 77 7.85 -1.27 20.30
C GLN A 77 7.49 -1.64 21.74
N GLN A 78 6.94 -0.70 22.52
CA GLN A 78 6.51 -0.91 23.90
C GLN A 78 5.12 -1.56 24.01
N ASN A 79 4.33 -1.52 22.92
CA ASN A 79 2.92 -1.94 22.91
C ASN A 79 2.66 -3.11 21.94
N THR A 80 3.60 -4.06 21.83
CA THR A 80 3.45 -5.29 21.02
C THR A 80 3.10 -5.02 19.55
N GLY A 81 3.63 -3.93 18.99
CA GLY A 81 3.39 -3.54 17.59
C GLY A 81 2.07 -2.82 17.35
N ASN A 82 1.29 -2.49 18.39
CA ASN A 82 0.11 -1.64 18.26
C ASN A 82 0.53 -0.19 18.03
N ILE A 83 -0.11 0.46 17.07
CA ILE A 83 0.09 1.89 16.79
C ILE A 83 -0.76 2.73 17.76
N SER A 84 -0.26 3.91 18.12
CA SER A 84 -0.94 4.84 19.04
C SER A 84 -2.14 5.54 18.39
N ASP A 85 -3.00 6.12 19.23
CA ASP A 85 -4.10 6.98 18.76
C ASP A 85 -3.59 8.22 18.03
N ALA A 86 -2.46 8.80 18.45
CA ALA A 86 -1.83 9.92 17.76
C ALA A 86 -1.36 9.53 16.35
N SER A 87 -0.80 8.34 16.18
CA SER A 87 -0.45 7.79 14.87
C SER A 87 -1.70 7.53 14.02
N ILE A 88 -2.76 6.98 14.61
CA ILE A 88 -4.05 6.75 13.93
C ILE A 88 -4.62 8.07 13.41
N GLU A 89 -4.77 9.06 14.28
CA GLU A 89 -5.29 10.40 13.93
C GLU A 89 -4.44 11.04 12.82
N LYS A 90 -3.11 10.93 12.92
CA LYS A 90 -2.20 11.47 11.89
C LYS A 90 -2.41 10.79 10.53
N ILE A 91 -2.53 9.46 10.51
CA ILE A 91 -2.74 8.72 9.27
C ILE A 91 -4.11 9.07 8.68
N VAL A 92 -5.17 9.10 9.48
CA VAL A 92 -6.52 9.48 9.02
C VAL A 92 -6.52 10.89 8.40
N GLY A 93 -5.91 11.87 9.08
CA GLY A 93 -5.81 13.23 8.54
C GLY A 93 -5.01 13.32 7.24
N ILE A 94 -3.97 12.51 7.08
CA ILE A 94 -3.21 12.38 5.83
C ILE A 94 -4.09 11.79 4.73
N LEU A 95 -4.81 10.69 4.99
CA LEU A 95 -5.67 10.04 4.02
C LEU A 95 -6.79 10.99 3.55
N GLN A 96 -7.44 11.71 4.46
CA GLN A 96 -8.47 12.70 4.11
C GLN A 96 -7.91 13.84 3.23
N SER A 97 -6.74 14.36 3.59
CA SER A 97 -6.16 15.51 2.90
C SER A 97 -5.59 15.17 1.52
N TYR A 98 -4.91 14.04 1.38
CA TYR A 98 -4.24 13.64 0.13
C TYR A 98 -5.12 12.79 -0.78
N MET A 99 -5.91 11.85 -0.23
CA MET A 99 -6.77 10.98 -1.04
C MET A 99 -8.17 11.55 -1.26
N LYS A 100 -8.51 12.68 -0.60
CA LYS A 100 -9.81 13.36 -0.71
C LYS A 100 -11.00 12.46 -0.37
N ILE A 101 -10.79 11.52 0.56
CA ILE A 101 -11.82 10.61 1.06
C ILE A 101 -12.43 11.14 2.36
N SER A 102 -13.64 10.65 2.68
CA SER A 102 -14.31 11.02 3.93
C SER A 102 -13.58 10.47 5.17
N GLY A 103 -13.83 11.04 6.36
CA GLY A 103 -13.24 10.50 7.61
C GLY A 103 -13.59 9.04 7.84
N ARG A 104 -14.86 8.68 7.64
CA ARG A 104 -15.31 7.29 7.74
C ARG A 104 -14.56 6.36 6.78
N GLU A 105 -14.38 6.78 5.53
CA GLU A 105 -13.66 5.99 4.53
C GLU A 105 -12.17 5.87 4.85
N ALA A 106 -11.55 6.92 5.39
CA ALA A 106 -10.17 6.89 5.87
C ALA A 106 -10.00 5.93 7.06
N ASP A 107 -10.94 5.93 8.02
CA ASP A 107 -10.94 5.00 9.16
C ASP A 107 -11.11 3.55 8.71
N GLU A 108 -12.03 3.30 7.76
CA GLU A 108 -12.25 1.97 7.17
C GLU A 108 -11.00 1.46 6.45
N LEU A 109 -10.40 2.30 5.60
CA LEU A 109 -9.16 1.98 4.87
C LEU A 109 -8.02 1.70 5.85
N LEU A 110 -7.82 2.56 6.86
CA LEU A 110 -6.78 2.35 7.87
C LEU A 110 -7.01 1.04 8.65
N THR A 111 -8.24 0.76 9.04
CA THR A 111 -8.60 -0.47 9.77
C THR A 111 -8.27 -1.71 8.93
N GLN A 112 -8.66 -1.72 7.65
CA GLN A 112 -8.37 -2.83 6.74
C GLN A 112 -6.86 -3.03 6.53
N MET A 113 -6.11 -1.94 6.36
CA MET A 113 -4.68 -2.00 6.10
C MET A 113 -3.88 -2.39 7.35
N ARG A 114 -4.31 -1.95 8.54
CA ARG A 114 -3.76 -2.42 9.81
C ARG A 114 -3.93 -3.92 9.98
N TRP A 115 -5.12 -4.44 9.71
CA TRP A 115 -5.37 -5.87 9.73
C TRP A 115 -4.47 -6.61 8.73
N SER A 116 -4.35 -6.09 7.52
CA SER A 116 -3.51 -6.69 6.47
C SER A 116 -2.02 -6.70 6.81
N ALA A 117 -1.56 -5.70 7.56
CA ALA A 117 -0.18 -5.59 8.03
C ALA A 117 0.08 -6.36 9.35
N GLN A 118 -0.95 -6.84 10.04
CA GLN A 118 -0.81 -7.48 11.36
C GLN A 118 0.06 -8.73 11.32
N ASP A 119 -0.02 -9.50 10.24
CA ASP A 119 0.77 -10.72 10.05
C ASP A 119 2.25 -10.47 9.72
N LEU A 120 2.66 -9.21 9.54
CA LEU A 120 4.06 -8.88 9.30
C LEU A 120 4.85 -8.93 10.60
N VAL A 121 5.78 -9.88 10.67
CA VAL A 121 6.75 -9.99 11.77
C VAL A 121 7.67 -8.76 11.80
N GLN A 122 8.11 -8.29 10.64
CA GLN A 122 8.96 -7.11 10.48
C GLN A 122 8.27 -6.11 9.54
N PRO A 123 7.89 -4.90 10.00
CA PRO A 123 7.22 -3.90 9.17
C PRO A 123 7.99 -3.55 7.89
N GLU A 124 9.32 -3.62 7.93
CA GLU A 124 10.23 -3.34 6.81
C GLU A 124 10.02 -4.27 5.61
N THR A 125 9.46 -5.47 5.83
CA THR A 125 9.21 -6.45 4.76
C THR A 125 8.18 -5.98 3.75
N ALA A 126 7.27 -5.08 4.15
CA ALA A 126 6.30 -4.47 3.25
C ALA A 126 6.93 -3.47 2.26
N LEU A 127 8.12 -2.96 2.57
CA LEU A 127 8.73 -1.87 1.81
C LEU A 127 8.91 -2.22 0.33
N LEU A 128 9.51 -3.37 0.02
CA LEU A 128 9.76 -3.82 -1.35
C LEU A 128 8.46 -4.03 -2.15
N PRO A 129 7.50 -4.87 -1.71
CA PRO A 129 6.29 -5.12 -2.49
C PRO A 129 5.45 -3.85 -2.64
N MET A 130 5.30 -3.03 -1.61
CA MET A 130 4.49 -1.80 -1.70
C MET A 130 5.17 -0.74 -2.57
N SER A 131 6.50 -0.57 -2.48
CA SER A 131 7.22 0.37 -3.37
C SER A 131 7.13 -0.04 -4.83
N ASN A 132 7.08 -1.35 -5.13
CA ASN A 132 6.89 -1.84 -6.50
C ASN A 132 5.52 -1.46 -7.07
N ILE A 133 4.45 -1.56 -6.28
CA ILE A 133 3.10 -1.14 -6.68
C ILE A 133 3.09 0.37 -6.98
N LEU A 134 3.73 1.14 -6.12
CA LEU A 134 3.79 2.60 -6.23
C LEU A 134 4.61 3.05 -7.43
N ARG A 135 5.78 2.43 -7.70
CA ARG A 135 6.67 2.83 -8.80
C ARG A 135 5.95 2.93 -10.15
N ASP A 136 5.01 2.02 -10.40
CA ASP A 136 4.31 1.96 -11.68
C ASP A 136 3.06 2.87 -11.72
N SER A 137 2.70 3.48 -10.58
CA SER A 137 1.44 4.20 -10.38
C SER A 137 1.59 5.65 -9.91
N VAL A 138 2.75 6.03 -9.37
CA VAL A 138 3.01 7.40 -8.87
C VAL A 138 4.19 8.03 -9.59
N ASN A 139 4.12 9.35 -9.80
CA ASN A 139 5.22 10.14 -10.33
C ASN A 139 6.19 10.58 -9.21
N HIS A 140 7.31 11.20 -9.60
CA HIS A 140 8.34 11.64 -8.64
C HIS A 140 7.82 12.65 -7.60
N ALA A 141 6.93 13.58 -7.98
CA ALA A 141 6.38 14.55 -7.04
C ALA A 141 5.44 13.87 -6.02
N GLU A 142 4.62 12.92 -6.48
CA GLU A 142 3.76 12.12 -5.61
C GLU A 142 4.57 11.20 -4.66
N ALA A 143 5.71 10.70 -5.13
CA ALA A 143 6.63 9.94 -4.29
C ALA A 143 7.29 10.83 -3.21
N GLU A 144 7.66 12.07 -3.53
CA GLU A 144 8.13 13.05 -2.54
C GLU A 144 7.04 13.37 -1.52
N ASP A 145 5.80 13.63 -1.98
CA ASP A 145 4.66 13.85 -1.10
C ASP A 145 4.45 12.67 -0.15
N LEU A 146 4.58 11.43 -0.63
CA LEU A 146 4.47 10.24 0.21
C LEU A 146 5.63 10.11 1.19
N SER A 147 6.86 10.44 0.79
CA SER A 147 8.01 10.52 1.71
C SER A 147 7.73 11.50 2.85
N ASP A 148 7.16 12.66 2.55
CA ASP A 148 6.77 13.65 3.57
C ASP A 148 5.64 13.16 4.46
N MET A 149 4.67 12.43 3.92
CA MET A 149 3.62 11.77 4.71
C MET A 149 4.21 10.74 5.68
N LEU A 150 5.15 9.90 5.23
CA LEU A 150 5.84 8.93 6.09
C LEU A 150 6.62 9.64 7.20
N ARG A 151 7.30 10.76 6.89
CA ARG A 151 7.97 11.60 7.91
C ARG A 151 6.97 12.15 8.93
N LYS A 152 5.84 12.70 8.49
CA LYS A 152 4.78 13.21 9.37
C LYS A 152 4.25 12.15 10.33
N VAL A 153 4.04 10.93 9.86
CA VAL A 153 3.63 9.79 10.71
C VAL A 153 4.73 9.39 11.68
N SER A 154 5.99 9.43 11.25
CA SER A 154 7.13 9.09 12.13
C SER A 154 7.24 10.00 13.37
N HIS A 155 6.73 11.23 13.27
CA HIS A 155 6.71 12.21 14.36
C HIS A 155 5.47 12.11 15.27
N ALA A 156 4.51 11.23 14.98
CA ALA A 156 3.25 11.16 15.73
C ALA A 156 3.46 10.77 17.20
N ASP A 157 4.48 9.94 17.48
CA ASP A 157 4.82 9.44 18.83
C ASP A 157 6.07 10.13 19.41
N GLY A 158 6.42 11.32 18.93
CA GLY A 158 7.61 12.08 19.34
C GLY A 158 8.75 12.03 18.32
N ASP A 159 9.99 11.87 18.78
CA ASP A 159 11.15 11.86 17.90
C ASP A 159 11.18 10.62 16.99
N THR A 160 11.50 10.83 15.72
CA THR A 160 11.66 9.75 14.73
C THR A 160 12.72 8.75 15.18
N THR A 161 12.34 7.47 15.29
CA THR A 161 13.29 6.42 15.65
C THR A 161 14.28 6.13 14.53
N PRO A 162 15.48 5.57 14.81
CA PRO A 162 16.41 5.15 13.77
C PRO A 162 15.80 4.17 12.76
N ALA A 163 14.91 3.28 13.22
CA ALA A 163 14.22 2.32 12.37
C ALA A 163 13.23 3.02 11.41
N GLN A 164 12.45 3.99 11.90
CA GLN A 164 11.57 4.80 11.07
C GLN A 164 12.35 5.59 10.02
N ARG A 165 13.45 6.22 10.43
CA ARG A 165 14.33 6.96 9.50
C ARG A 165 14.88 6.05 8.42
N ALA A 166 15.45 4.90 8.80
CA ALA A 166 15.98 3.93 7.84
C ALA A 166 14.89 3.39 6.90
N PHE A 167 13.65 3.22 7.37
CA PHE A 167 12.53 2.83 6.52
C PHE A 167 12.22 3.90 5.46
N ILE A 168 12.14 5.17 5.88
CA ILE A 168 11.88 6.31 4.98
C ILE A 168 13.01 6.48 3.97
N ASP A 169 14.26 6.39 4.40
CA ASP A 169 15.42 6.52 3.50
C ASP A 169 15.43 5.41 2.43
N LYS A 170 15.15 4.16 2.83
CA LYS A 170 15.02 3.06 1.88
C LYS A 170 13.82 3.21 0.95
N PHE A 171 12.71 3.81 1.42
CA PHE A 171 11.60 4.15 0.54
C PHE A 171 12.06 5.14 -0.53
N ARG A 172 12.73 6.24 -0.14
CA ARG A 172 13.25 7.26 -1.05
C ARG A 172 14.22 6.68 -2.07
N GLU A 173 15.13 5.81 -1.65
CA GLU A 173 16.05 5.11 -2.55
C GLU A 173 15.28 4.29 -3.62
N ARG A 174 14.26 3.56 -3.20
CA ARG A 174 13.46 2.69 -4.09
C ARG A 174 12.59 3.44 -5.08
N THR A 175 12.15 4.64 -4.72
CA THR A 175 11.34 5.50 -5.59
C THR A 175 12.18 6.45 -6.43
N GLY A 176 13.51 6.37 -6.34
CA GLY A 176 14.43 7.22 -7.12
C GLY A 176 14.52 8.65 -6.61
N LEU A 177 14.14 8.90 -5.36
CA LEU A 177 14.21 10.21 -4.68
C LEU A 177 15.56 10.45 -3.97
N ALA A 178 16.42 9.44 -3.92
CA ALA A 178 17.77 9.58 -3.42
C ALA A 178 18.67 10.12 -4.53
N VAL A 179 19.31 11.26 -4.29
CA VAL A 179 20.38 11.86 -5.11
C VAL A 179 21.69 11.71 -4.36
#